data_AF-A0A960RKA7-F1
#
_entry.id   AF-A0A960RKA7-F1
#
_cell.length_a   1.000
_cell.length_b   1.000
_cell.length_c   1.000
_cell.angle_alpha   90.00
_cell.angle_beta   90.00
_cell.angle_gamma   90.00
#
_symmetry.space_group_name_H-M   'P 1'
#
loop_
_entity.id
_entity.type
_entity.pdbx_description
1 polymer ?
#
loop_
_entity_poly.entity_id
_entity_poly.type
_entity_poly.pdbx_seq_one_letter_code
_entity_poly.pdbx_strand_id
1 'polypeptide(L)'
;MNATRFRNRLAVIILAVVFAGSAWHVGVRLFRRANPDLVEIQIGHWLLHTGMREAFAAAIDGYQKLHPNVRITQIPVPVRSYAAWSRTQLAGETAPDITGMLTLNEELISRNFLPLTPWLDQPNPYNAGTDLEGMPWRDTFIDGLSAMANLTPTSGEVCGVTLQLNSVRLFYNRELLREITGSDKPPADFAELQQIGWQIKDYAARTGRRLVPIAGCGPYT
;
A
#
# COMPACT_ATOMS: atom_id res chain seq x y z
N MET A 1 -34.34 -13.73 43.59
CA MET A 1 -34.06 -12.67 42.60
C MET A 1 -34.08 -13.29 41.20
N ASN A 2 -35.03 -12.93 40.32
CA ASN A 2 -35.24 -13.63 39.05
C ASN A 2 -34.02 -13.49 38.11
N ALA A 3 -33.37 -14.61 37.76
CA ALA A 3 -32.21 -14.68 36.88
C ALA A 3 -32.41 -13.94 35.55
N THR A 4 -33.63 -13.95 35.02
CA THR A 4 -34.02 -13.22 33.80
C THR A 4 -33.95 -11.70 33.95
N ARG A 5 -34.35 -11.15 35.12
CA ARG A 5 -34.27 -9.70 35.39
C ARG A 5 -32.83 -9.23 35.57
N PHE A 6 -31.97 -10.08 36.14
CA PHE A 6 -30.54 -9.81 36.27
C PHE A 6 -29.85 -9.78 34.89
N ARG A 7 -30.12 -10.78 34.04
CA ARG A 7 -29.59 -10.85 32.67
C ARG A 7 -30.00 -9.65 31.81
N ASN A 8 -31.27 -9.23 31.90
CA ASN A 8 -31.76 -8.07 31.14
C ASN A 8 -31.13 -6.76 31.61
N ARG A 9 -30.94 -6.57 32.92
CA ARG A 9 -30.24 -5.39 33.46
C ARG A 9 -28.78 -5.36 33.03
N LEU A 10 -28.10 -6.51 33.06
CA LEU A 10 -26.72 -6.62 32.60
C LEU A 10 -26.59 -6.27 31.11
N ALA A 11 -27.50 -6.77 30.26
CA ALA A 11 -27.53 -6.44 28.84
C ALA A 11 -27.72 -4.93 28.58
N VAL A 12 -28.64 -4.29 29.30
CA VAL A 12 -28.88 -2.83 29.19
C VAL A 12 -27.67 -2.03 29.66
N ILE A 13 -27.00 -2.45 30.73
CA ILE A 13 -25.78 -1.81 31.22
C ILE A 13 -24.66 -1.94 30.18
N ILE A 14 -24.46 -3.11 29.60
CA ILE A 14 -23.46 -3.32 28.54
C ILE A 14 -23.78 -2.41 27.34
N LEU A 15 -25.04 -2.38 26.89
CA LEU A 15 -25.45 -1.51 25.79
C LEU A 15 -25.17 -0.02 26.11
N ALA A 16 -25.52 0.43 27.31
CA ALA A 16 -25.30 1.81 27.75
C ALA A 16 -23.81 2.15 27.82
N VAL A 17 -22.97 1.23 28.30
CA VAL A 17 -21.50 1.41 28.36
C VAL A 17 -20.90 1.46 26.96
N VAL A 18 -21.32 0.57 26.05
CA VAL A 18 -20.86 0.56 24.65
C VAL A 18 -21.30 1.83 23.92
N PHE A 19 -22.54 2.27 24.15
CA PHE A 19 -23.06 3.51 23.58
C PHE A 19 -22.33 4.74 24.12
N ALA A 20 -22.14 4.84 25.44
CA ALA A 20 -21.42 5.93 26.07
C ALA A 20 -19.96 5.96 25.62
N GLY A 21 -19.30 4.80 25.51
CA GLY A 21 -17.94 4.69 24.97
C GLY A 21 -17.85 5.15 23.51
N SER A 22 -18.81 4.76 22.67
CA SER A 22 -18.88 5.20 21.27
C SER A 22 -19.15 6.71 21.17
N ALA A 23 -20.11 7.23 21.93
CA ALA A 23 -20.45 8.65 21.95
C ALA A 23 -19.30 9.51 22.45
N TRP A 24 -18.57 9.05 23.48
CA TRP A 24 -17.35 9.69 23.97
C TRP A 24 -16.26 9.69 22.88
N HIS A 25 -16.01 8.56 22.23
CA HIS A 25 -15.02 8.47 21.17
C HIS A 25 -15.35 9.41 20.00
N VAL A 26 -16.62 9.50 19.60
CA VAL A 26 -17.08 10.44 18.57
C VAL A 26 -16.92 11.89 19.06
N GLY A 27 -17.33 12.19 20.29
CA GLY A 27 -17.21 13.52 20.89
C GLY A 27 -15.77 14.03 20.98
N VAL A 28 -14.83 13.16 21.40
CA VAL A 28 -13.39 13.50 21.43
C VAL A 28 -12.85 13.71 20.01
N ARG A 29 -13.28 12.92 19.02
CA ARG A 29 -12.92 13.14 17.61
C ARG A 29 -13.40 14.49 17.10
N LEU A 30 -14.65 14.85 17.40
CA LEU A 30 -15.22 16.14 17.03
C LEU A 30 -14.51 17.30 17.73
N PHE A 31 -14.16 17.15 19.01
CA PHE A 31 -13.43 18.17 19.75
C PHE A 31 -11.98 18.34 19.25
N ARG A 32 -11.29 17.26 18.88
CA ARG A 32 -9.95 17.34 18.27
C ARG A 32 -9.98 18.01 16.89
N ARG A 33 -10.98 17.68 16.07
CA ARG A 33 -11.25 18.40 14.80
C ARG A 33 -11.56 19.88 15.01
N ALA A 34 -12.08 20.25 16.18
CA ALA A 34 -12.37 21.64 16.53
C ALA A 34 -11.15 22.42 17.06
N ASN A 35 -9.98 21.80 17.21
CA ASN A 35 -8.75 22.56 17.43
C ASN A 35 -8.27 23.12 16.07
N PRO A 36 -8.48 24.41 15.78
CA PRO A 36 -8.25 24.97 14.44
C PRO A 36 -6.78 24.90 14.02
N ASP A 37 -5.87 24.76 14.98
CA ASP A 37 -4.43 24.75 14.73
C ASP A 37 -3.87 23.36 14.43
N LEU A 38 -4.64 22.28 14.69
CA LEU A 38 -4.21 20.90 14.48
C LEU A 38 -4.71 20.36 13.13
N VAL A 39 -3.78 20.00 12.26
CA VAL A 39 -4.08 19.34 10.98
C VAL A 39 -4.02 17.82 11.19
N GLU A 40 -5.17 17.13 11.11
CA GLU A 40 -5.23 15.67 11.14
C GLU A 40 -5.23 15.09 9.72
N ILE A 41 -4.33 14.14 9.44
CA ILE A 41 -4.20 13.45 8.15
C ILE A 41 -4.32 11.94 8.38
N GLN A 42 -5.08 11.26 7.52
CA GLN A 42 -5.23 9.81 7.51
C GLN A 42 -4.59 9.23 6.26
N ILE A 43 -3.86 8.13 6.41
CA ILE A 43 -3.21 7.40 5.33
C ILE A 43 -3.73 5.96 5.26
N GLY A 44 -4.55 5.65 4.26
CA GLY A 44 -5.03 4.29 3.98
C GLY A 44 -4.07 3.51 3.07
N HIS A 45 -3.68 2.29 3.47
CA HIS A 45 -2.79 1.48 2.65
C HIS A 45 -2.94 -0.04 2.89
N TRP A 46 -2.54 -0.83 1.88
CA TRP A 46 -2.51 -2.30 1.94
C TRP A 46 -1.12 -2.91 2.14
N LEU A 47 -0.11 -2.05 2.30
CA LEU A 47 1.29 -2.45 2.43
C LEU A 47 1.55 -2.98 3.85
N LEU A 48 1.10 -4.22 4.10
CA LEU A 48 1.20 -4.88 5.41
C LEU A 48 2.34 -5.89 5.52
N HIS A 49 3.17 -6.02 4.49
CA HIS A 49 4.34 -6.87 4.52
C HIS A 49 5.36 -6.35 5.55
N THR A 50 6.19 -7.25 6.04
CA THR A 50 7.15 -6.99 7.12
C THR A 50 7.97 -5.73 6.84
N GLY A 51 8.02 -4.81 7.82
CA GLY A 51 8.79 -3.58 7.74
C GLY A 51 8.02 -2.38 7.20
N MET A 52 6.88 -2.55 6.51
CA MET A 52 6.19 -1.42 5.92
C MET A 52 5.47 -0.53 6.92
N ARG A 53 4.76 -1.12 7.89
CA ARG A 53 4.08 -0.30 8.92
C ARG A 53 5.09 0.48 9.75
N GLU A 54 6.24 -0.12 10.01
CA GLU A 54 7.36 0.49 10.70
C GLU A 54 7.99 1.60 9.86
N ALA A 55 8.14 1.41 8.54
CA ALA A 55 8.62 2.44 7.62
C ALA A 55 7.65 3.63 7.53
N PHE A 56 6.34 3.38 7.42
CA PHE A 56 5.32 4.44 7.49
C PHE A 56 5.36 5.17 8.82
N ALA A 57 5.47 4.45 9.95
CA ALA A 57 5.58 5.08 11.26
C ALA A 57 6.83 5.96 11.37
N ALA A 58 7.98 5.51 10.87
CA ALA A 58 9.21 6.30 10.86
C ALA A 58 9.07 7.57 9.99
N ALA A 59 8.46 7.46 8.81
CA ALA A 59 8.21 8.61 7.93
C ALA A 59 7.23 9.61 8.58
N ILE A 60 6.16 9.10 9.20
CA ILE A 60 5.19 9.90 9.96
C ILE A 60 5.88 10.64 11.11
N ASP A 61 6.69 9.94 11.90
CA ASP A 61 7.42 10.54 13.02
C ASP A 61 8.40 11.61 12.53
N GLY A 62 9.08 11.37 11.41
CA GLY A 62 9.95 12.37 10.76
C GLY A 62 9.17 13.62 10.35
N TYR A 63 8.03 13.44 9.67
CA TYR A 63 7.21 14.56 9.21
C TYR A 63 6.62 15.36 10.37
N GLN A 64 6.07 14.70 11.39
CA GLN A 64 5.47 15.37 12.56
C GLN A 64 6.51 16.09 13.43
N LYS A 65 7.79 15.67 13.41
CA LYS A 65 8.87 16.43 14.07
C LYS A 65 9.13 17.77 13.38
N LEU A 66 9.03 17.80 12.05
CA LEU A 66 9.17 19.03 11.26
C LEU A 66 7.89 19.89 11.32
N HIS A 67 6.73 19.26 11.49
CA HIS A 67 5.41 19.88 11.50
C HIS A 67 4.64 19.49 12.77
N PRO A 68 4.93 20.12 13.93
CA PRO A 68 4.37 19.72 15.22
C PRO A 68 2.84 19.92 15.32
N ASN A 69 2.27 20.74 14.44
CA ASN A 69 0.84 20.97 14.30
C ASN A 69 0.15 19.95 13.37
N VAL A 70 0.88 18.98 12.82
CA VAL A 70 0.32 17.92 11.98
C VAL A 70 0.26 16.61 12.77
N ARG A 71 -0.87 15.91 12.67
CA ARG A 71 -1.07 14.57 13.23
C ARG A 71 -1.43 13.60 12.12
N ILE A 72 -0.57 12.63 11.86
CA ILE A 72 -0.79 11.62 10.82
C ILE A 72 -1.14 10.28 11.46
N THR A 73 -2.15 9.60 10.92
CA THR A 73 -2.57 8.27 11.36
C THR A 73 -2.64 7.31 10.18
N GLN A 74 -2.11 6.09 10.35
CA GLN A 74 -2.20 5.03 9.35
C GLN A 74 -3.47 4.19 9.55
N ILE A 75 -4.11 3.81 8.45
CA ILE A 75 -5.22 2.87 8.38
C ILE A 75 -4.77 1.65 7.56
N PRO A 76 -4.14 0.65 8.22
CA PRO A 76 -3.69 -0.56 7.56
C PRO A 76 -4.87 -1.46 7.22
N VAL A 77 -4.99 -1.86 5.95
CA VAL A 77 -6.10 -2.69 5.45
C VAL A 77 -5.55 -3.89 4.68
N PRO A 78 -5.98 -5.14 4.93
CA PRO A 78 -5.51 -6.29 4.17
C PRO A 78 -5.74 -6.13 2.67
N VAL A 79 -4.74 -6.48 1.85
CA VAL A 79 -4.76 -6.31 0.38
C VAL A 79 -5.98 -6.97 -0.27
N ARG A 80 -6.41 -8.13 0.24
CA ARG A 80 -7.58 -8.86 -0.24
C ARG A 80 -8.88 -8.07 -0.12
N SER A 81 -9.01 -7.26 0.94
CA SER A 81 -10.20 -6.44 1.19
C SER A 81 -10.05 -4.99 0.72
N TYR A 82 -8.83 -4.56 0.37
CA TYR A 82 -8.53 -3.14 0.10
C TYR A 82 -9.42 -2.55 -1.00
N ALA A 83 -9.59 -3.26 -2.12
CA ALA A 83 -10.39 -2.80 -3.24
C ALA A 83 -11.86 -2.54 -2.89
N ALA A 84 -12.44 -3.40 -2.05
CA ALA A 84 -13.81 -3.25 -1.56
C ALA A 84 -13.89 -2.13 -0.52
N TRP A 85 -12.96 -2.12 0.42
CA TRP A 85 -12.85 -1.09 1.46
C TRP A 85 -12.73 0.32 0.85
N SER A 86 -11.81 0.53 -0.09
CA SER A 86 -11.60 1.84 -0.74
C SER A 86 -12.86 2.32 -1.44
N ARG A 87 -13.56 1.46 -2.18
CA ARG A 87 -14.83 1.84 -2.83
C ARG A 87 -15.90 2.24 -1.83
N THR A 88 -16.03 1.51 -0.73
CA THR A 88 -16.98 1.86 0.35
C THR A 88 -16.64 3.20 0.98
N GLN A 89 -15.35 3.46 1.26
CA GLN A 89 -14.95 4.74 1.85
C GLN A 89 -15.17 5.90 0.88
N LEU A 90 -14.84 5.75 -0.40
CA LEU A 90 -15.04 6.79 -1.42
C LEU A 90 -16.54 7.07 -1.64
N ALA A 91 -17.36 6.02 -1.82
CA ALA A 91 -18.79 6.16 -2.00
C ALA A 91 -19.50 6.76 -0.77
N GLY A 92 -18.98 6.48 0.43
CA GLY A 92 -19.48 7.02 1.68
C GLY A 92 -18.83 8.34 2.09
N GLU A 93 -18.03 8.98 1.21
CA GLU A 93 -17.33 10.25 1.47
C GLU A 93 -16.54 10.25 2.81
N THR A 94 -15.97 9.10 3.15
CA THR A 94 -15.23 8.83 4.39
C THR A 94 -13.83 8.26 4.12
N ALA A 95 -13.35 8.41 2.88
CA ALA A 95 -11.99 8.06 2.51
C ALA A 95 -10.96 8.82 3.34
N PRO A 96 -9.81 8.20 3.65
CA PRO A 96 -8.71 8.93 4.26
C PRO A 96 -8.12 9.93 3.26
N ASP A 97 -7.43 10.94 3.79
CA ASP A 97 -6.87 12.05 3.01
C ASP A 97 -5.85 11.59 1.96
N ILE A 98 -5.07 10.55 2.30
CA ILE A 98 -4.12 9.90 1.40
C ILE A 98 -4.47 8.42 1.31
N THR A 99 -4.66 7.90 0.11
CA THR A 99 -4.95 6.49 -0.12
C THR A 99 -4.34 6.02 -1.42
N GLY A 100 -3.90 4.76 -1.48
CA GLY A 100 -3.42 4.21 -2.74
C GLY A 100 -4.57 3.78 -3.66
N MET A 101 -4.32 3.80 -4.96
CA MET A 101 -5.32 3.62 -6.02
C MET A 101 -5.46 2.17 -6.52
N LEU A 102 -5.10 1.18 -5.70
CA LEU A 102 -5.11 -0.22 -6.11
C LEU A 102 -6.49 -0.62 -6.68
N THR A 103 -6.51 -1.05 -7.95
CA THR A 103 -7.70 -1.53 -8.68
C THR A 103 -8.85 -0.52 -8.84
N LEU A 104 -8.58 0.77 -8.70
CA LEU A 104 -9.52 1.82 -9.07
C LEU A 104 -9.49 2.05 -10.59
N ASN A 105 -10.64 2.40 -11.16
CA ASN A 105 -10.74 2.81 -12.56
C ASN A 105 -10.66 4.34 -12.68
N GLU A 106 -10.47 4.84 -13.90
CA GLU A 106 -10.39 6.28 -14.20
C GLU A 106 -11.58 7.07 -13.62
N GLU A 107 -12.82 6.57 -13.79
CA GLU A 107 -14.02 7.25 -13.28
C GLU A 107 -13.95 7.51 -11.76
N LEU A 108 -13.56 6.50 -10.98
CA LEU A 108 -13.42 6.66 -9.53
C LEU A 108 -12.25 7.56 -9.15
N ILE A 109 -11.17 7.55 -9.91
CA ILE A 109 -10.00 8.40 -9.67
C ILE A 109 -10.38 9.86 -9.94
N SER A 110 -10.84 10.17 -11.15
CA SER A 110 -11.18 11.53 -11.57
C SER A 110 -12.30 12.16 -10.75
N ARG A 111 -13.23 11.35 -10.20
CA ARG A 111 -14.30 11.86 -9.34
C ARG A 111 -13.86 12.16 -7.91
N ASN A 112 -12.94 11.39 -7.35
CA ASN A 112 -12.69 11.40 -5.90
C ASN A 112 -11.29 11.81 -5.48
N PHE A 113 -10.33 11.93 -6.41
CA PHE A 113 -8.96 12.31 -6.10
C PHE A 113 -8.65 13.71 -6.62
N LEU A 114 -7.80 14.41 -5.86
CA LEU A 114 -7.32 15.73 -6.22
C LEU A 114 -6.29 15.63 -7.37
N PRO A 115 -6.48 16.34 -8.50
CA PRO A 115 -5.44 16.46 -9.52
C PRO A 115 -4.22 17.18 -8.94
N LEU A 116 -3.08 16.51 -8.88
CA LEU A 116 -1.84 17.03 -8.29
C LEU A 116 -0.98 17.79 -9.29
N THR A 117 -1.33 17.78 -10.58
CA THR A 117 -0.58 18.41 -11.68
C THR A 117 -0.04 19.81 -11.34
N PRO A 118 -0.83 20.76 -10.77
CA PRO A 118 -0.33 22.11 -10.47
C PRO A 118 0.83 22.13 -9.47
N TRP A 119 0.83 21.23 -8.49
CA TRP A 119 1.93 21.10 -7.52
C TRP A 119 3.10 20.31 -8.11
N LEU A 120 2.83 19.36 -8.99
CA LEU A 120 3.84 18.53 -9.65
C LEU A 120 4.67 19.28 -10.69
N ASP A 121 4.14 20.36 -11.25
CA ASP A 121 4.88 21.27 -12.15
C ASP A 121 5.79 22.25 -11.39
N GLN A 122 5.62 22.37 -10.07
CA GLN A 122 6.44 23.23 -9.24
C GLN A 122 7.59 22.44 -8.61
N PRO A 123 8.71 23.11 -8.26
CA PRO A 123 9.76 22.47 -7.49
C PRO A 123 9.27 21.99 -6.13
N ASN A 124 9.75 20.83 -5.69
CA ASN A 124 9.47 20.33 -4.35
C ASN A 124 10.31 21.10 -3.30
N PRO A 125 9.68 21.81 -2.33
CA PRO A 125 10.42 22.55 -1.30
C PRO A 125 11.36 21.67 -0.45
N TYR A 126 11.08 20.37 -0.34
CA TYR A 126 11.93 19.43 0.40
C TYR A 126 13.23 19.07 -0.33
N ASN A 127 13.40 19.49 -1.58
CA ASN A 127 14.63 19.28 -2.34
C ASN A 127 15.65 20.43 -2.18
N ALA A 128 15.33 21.48 -1.40
CA ALA A 128 16.25 22.60 -1.19
C ALA A 128 17.60 22.12 -0.64
N GLY A 129 18.70 22.58 -1.24
CA GLY A 129 20.07 22.17 -0.89
C GLY A 129 20.49 20.80 -1.42
N THR A 130 19.71 20.19 -2.32
CA THR A 130 20.06 18.93 -3.00
C THR A 130 20.28 19.16 -4.49
N ASP A 131 20.83 18.18 -5.20
CA ASP A 131 20.98 18.22 -6.67
C ASP A 131 19.62 18.25 -7.42
N LEU A 132 18.51 18.07 -6.71
CA LEU A 132 17.14 18.12 -7.23
C LEU A 132 16.44 19.46 -6.97
N GLU A 133 17.15 20.44 -6.38
CA GLU A 133 16.60 21.77 -6.12
C GLU A 133 16.19 22.46 -7.44
N GLY A 134 15.02 23.11 -7.45
CA GLY A 134 14.50 23.81 -8.63
C GLY A 134 13.94 22.90 -9.74
N MET A 135 14.14 21.59 -9.65
CA MET A 135 13.53 20.62 -10.57
C MET A 135 12.03 20.49 -10.29
N PRO A 136 11.15 20.51 -11.32
CA PRO A 136 9.73 20.19 -11.14
C PRO A 136 9.57 18.87 -10.40
N TRP A 137 8.65 18.81 -9.44
CA TRP A 137 8.54 17.65 -8.55
C TRP A 137 8.33 16.34 -9.33
N ARG A 138 7.55 16.36 -10.42
CA ARG A 138 7.38 15.18 -11.29
C ARG A 138 8.68 14.64 -11.88
N ASP A 139 9.62 15.51 -12.23
CA ASP A 139 10.87 15.14 -12.90
C ASP A 139 11.89 14.52 -11.92
N THR A 140 11.59 14.57 -10.62
CA THR A 140 12.36 13.87 -9.58
C THR A 140 12.05 12.37 -9.54
N PHE A 141 11.01 11.92 -10.25
CA PHE A 141 10.64 10.51 -10.39
C PHE A 141 11.19 9.93 -11.70
N ILE A 142 11.57 8.65 -11.66
CA ILE A 142 12.26 7.95 -12.78
C ILE A 142 11.49 8.04 -14.11
N ASP A 143 10.15 7.99 -14.07
CA ASP A 143 9.29 7.97 -15.25
C ASP A 143 8.50 9.28 -15.44
N GLY A 144 8.85 10.35 -14.72
CA GLY A 144 8.12 11.61 -14.74
C GLY A 144 6.65 11.48 -14.29
N LEU A 145 6.31 10.42 -13.55
CA LEU A 145 4.95 10.03 -13.18
C LEU A 145 4.04 9.66 -14.37
N SER A 146 4.61 9.32 -15.52
CA SER A 146 3.83 8.86 -16.69
C SER A 146 2.98 7.62 -16.39
N ALA A 147 3.46 6.70 -15.54
CA ALA A 147 2.66 5.57 -15.08
C ALA A 147 1.40 6.00 -14.31
N MET A 148 1.44 7.12 -13.59
CA MET A 148 0.28 7.65 -12.86
C MET A 148 -0.68 8.36 -13.81
N ALA A 149 -0.19 9.12 -14.78
CA ALA A 149 -1.02 9.76 -15.81
C ALA A 149 -1.82 8.72 -16.63
N ASN A 150 -1.25 7.53 -16.84
CA ASN A 150 -1.93 6.42 -17.53
C ASN A 150 -3.13 5.84 -16.76
N LEU A 151 -3.34 6.20 -15.48
CA LEU A 151 -4.53 5.81 -14.72
C LEU A 151 -5.76 6.65 -15.09
N THR A 152 -5.54 7.83 -15.68
CA THR A 152 -6.57 8.77 -16.14
C THR A 152 -6.25 9.22 -17.57
N PRO A 153 -6.24 8.29 -18.54
CA PRO A 153 -5.78 8.56 -19.91
C PRO A 153 -6.65 9.57 -20.66
N THR A 154 -7.89 9.81 -20.23
CA THR A 154 -8.80 10.76 -20.87
C THR A 154 -8.44 12.21 -20.49
N SER A 155 -8.14 12.47 -19.21
CA SER A 155 -7.76 13.81 -18.75
C SER A 155 -6.25 14.06 -18.81
N GLY A 156 -5.44 13.02 -18.69
CA GLY A 156 -3.98 13.10 -18.55
C GLY A 156 -3.52 13.69 -17.21
N GLU A 157 -4.44 13.92 -16.27
CA GLU A 157 -4.12 14.47 -14.96
C GLU A 157 -3.34 13.45 -14.11
N VAL A 158 -2.51 13.92 -13.18
CA VAL A 158 -1.82 13.04 -12.25
C VAL A 158 -2.45 13.22 -10.87
N CYS A 159 -3.21 12.23 -10.41
CA CYS A 159 -3.92 12.29 -9.13
C CYS A 159 -3.18 11.61 -7.97
N GLY A 160 -1.96 11.13 -8.20
CA GLY A 160 -1.16 10.41 -7.21
C GLY A 160 0.32 10.38 -7.58
N VAL A 161 1.16 10.03 -6.60
CA VAL A 161 2.61 9.88 -6.79
C VAL A 161 3.04 8.43 -6.58
N THR A 162 4.05 8.00 -7.33
CA THR A 162 4.58 6.65 -7.25
C THR A 162 5.38 6.46 -5.96
N LEU A 163 4.91 5.61 -5.05
CA LEU A 163 5.64 5.25 -3.82
C LEU A 163 6.73 4.20 -4.06
N GLN A 164 6.49 3.27 -4.97
CA GLN A 164 7.39 2.16 -5.27
C GLN A 164 7.28 1.75 -6.74
N LEU A 165 8.42 1.36 -7.30
CA LEU A 165 8.50 0.74 -8.63
C LEU A 165 8.88 -0.73 -8.43
N ASN A 166 8.07 -1.61 -9.00
CA ASN A 166 8.30 -3.05 -8.93
C ASN A 166 8.77 -3.56 -10.29
N SER A 167 9.73 -4.49 -10.27
CA SER A 167 10.15 -5.20 -11.47
C SER A 167 10.01 -6.70 -11.25
N VAL A 168 9.58 -7.42 -12.28
CA VAL A 168 9.54 -8.88 -12.25
C VAL A 168 10.93 -9.41 -12.60
N ARG A 169 11.44 -10.33 -11.78
CA ARG A 169 12.75 -10.96 -11.93
C ARG A 169 12.63 -12.44 -11.63
N LEU A 170 13.40 -13.26 -12.37
CA LEU A 170 13.56 -14.67 -12.07
C LEU A 170 14.73 -14.83 -11.08
N PHE A 171 14.43 -15.21 -9.85
CA PHE A 171 15.43 -15.60 -8.88
C PHE A 171 15.66 -17.11 -8.99
N TYR A 172 16.93 -17.53 -9.00
CA TYR A 172 17.30 -18.94 -9.12
C TYR A 172 18.50 -19.27 -8.23
N ASN A 173 18.61 -20.53 -7.83
CA ASN A 173 19.77 -21.03 -7.10
C ASN A 173 20.86 -21.43 -8.11
N ARG A 174 21.96 -20.64 -8.15
CA ARG A 174 23.07 -20.84 -9.10
C ARG A 174 23.79 -22.18 -8.91
N GLU A 175 24.00 -22.60 -7.66
CA GLU A 175 24.67 -23.86 -7.34
C GLU A 175 23.83 -25.05 -7.77
N LEU A 176 22.52 -25.00 -7.48
CA LEU A 176 21.59 -26.04 -7.89
C LEU A 176 21.44 -26.11 -9.42
N LEU A 177 21.43 -24.97 -10.10
CA LEU A 177 21.39 -24.94 -11.56
C LEU A 177 22.64 -25.61 -12.16
N ARG A 178 23.82 -25.31 -11.60
CA ARG A 178 25.09 -25.92 -12.03
C ARG A 178 25.13 -27.42 -11.74
N GLU A 179 24.64 -27.86 -10.59
CA GLU A 179 24.56 -29.27 -10.21
C GLU A 179 23.70 -30.08 -11.20
N ILE A 180 22.58 -29.49 -11.66
CA ILE A 180 21.60 -30.18 -12.51
C ILE A 180 21.99 -30.11 -13.99
N THR A 181 22.44 -28.94 -14.46
CA THR A 181 22.60 -28.65 -15.90
C THR A 181 24.06 -28.58 -16.34
N GLY A 182 25.00 -28.52 -15.40
CA GLY A 182 26.41 -28.25 -15.68
C GLY A 182 26.74 -26.77 -15.93
N SER A 183 25.75 -25.88 -15.90
CA SER A 183 25.89 -24.43 -16.16
C SER A 183 25.21 -23.61 -15.05
N ASP A 184 25.73 -22.42 -14.78
CA ASP A 184 25.05 -21.43 -13.91
C ASP A 184 24.50 -20.23 -14.71
N LYS A 185 24.49 -20.34 -16.06
CA LYS A 185 23.90 -19.32 -16.92
C LYS A 185 22.38 -19.37 -16.82
N PRO A 186 21.71 -18.24 -16.54
CA PRO A 186 20.25 -18.19 -16.56
C PRO A 186 19.73 -18.39 -17.99
N PRO A 187 18.49 -18.89 -18.17
CA PRO A 187 17.90 -19.01 -19.49
C PRO A 187 17.73 -17.64 -20.13
N ALA A 188 18.09 -17.53 -21.40
CA ALA A 188 17.93 -16.32 -22.20
C ALA A 188 16.49 -16.14 -22.70
N ASP A 189 15.77 -17.25 -22.87
CA ASP A 189 14.40 -17.25 -23.40
C ASP A 189 13.52 -18.35 -22.78
N PHE A 190 12.29 -18.42 -23.26
CA PHE A 190 11.30 -19.38 -22.77
C PHE A 190 11.63 -20.83 -23.13
N ALA A 191 12.24 -21.08 -24.30
CA ALA A 191 12.59 -22.43 -24.72
C ALA A 191 13.73 -22.99 -23.84
N GLU A 192 14.74 -22.18 -23.55
CA GLU A 192 15.80 -22.52 -22.61
C GLU A 192 15.26 -22.74 -21.20
N LEU A 193 14.33 -21.88 -20.74
CA LEU A 193 13.68 -22.07 -19.44
C LEU A 193 12.90 -23.40 -19.38
N GLN A 194 12.20 -23.76 -20.46
CA GLN A 194 11.48 -25.03 -20.55
C GLN A 194 12.45 -26.22 -20.54
N GLN A 195 13.56 -26.12 -21.27
CA GLN A 195 14.59 -27.16 -21.30
C GLN A 195 15.22 -27.40 -19.93
N ILE A 196 15.55 -26.32 -19.20
CA ILE A 196 16.02 -26.41 -17.82
C ILE A 196 14.96 -27.10 -16.95
N GLY A 197 13.67 -26.80 -17.16
CA GLY A 197 12.59 -27.46 -16.43
C GLY A 197 12.51 -28.97 -16.68
N TRP A 198 12.79 -29.44 -17.89
CA TRP A 198 12.90 -30.87 -18.19
C TRP A 198 14.10 -31.50 -17.48
N GLN A 199 15.27 -30.86 -17.53
CA GLN A 199 16.47 -31.33 -16.84
C GLN A 199 16.27 -31.42 -15.31
N ILE A 200 15.56 -30.46 -14.71
CA ILE A 200 15.22 -30.49 -13.28
C ILE A 200 14.32 -31.68 -12.95
N LYS A 201 13.33 -31.98 -13.79
CA LYS A 201 12.44 -33.14 -13.59
C LYS A 201 13.21 -34.46 -13.69
N ASP A 202 14.07 -34.60 -14.70
CA ASP A 202 14.88 -35.81 -14.90
C ASP A 202 15.87 -36.01 -13.74
N TYR A 203 16.53 -34.94 -13.31
CA TYR A 203 17.44 -34.99 -12.17
C TYR A 203 16.70 -35.35 -10.86
N ALA A 204 15.51 -34.77 -10.63
CA ALA A 204 14.67 -35.10 -9.47
C ALA A 204 14.25 -36.57 -9.46
N ALA A 205 13.82 -37.11 -10.61
CA ALA A 205 13.46 -38.51 -10.75
C ALA A 205 14.65 -39.45 -10.48
N ARG A 206 15.84 -39.08 -10.95
CA ARG A 206 17.06 -39.91 -10.81
C ARG A 206 17.67 -39.88 -9.41
N THR A 207 17.53 -38.77 -8.69
CA THR A 207 18.12 -38.58 -7.35
C THR A 207 17.12 -38.76 -6.19
N GLY A 208 15.82 -38.82 -6.49
CA GLY A 208 14.77 -38.83 -5.47
C GLY A 208 14.58 -37.49 -4.74
N ARG A 209 15.28 -36.41 -5.15
CA ARG A 209 15.12 -35.08 -4.55
C ARG A 209 13.80 -34.44 -4.99
N ARG A 210 13.11 -33.78 -4.04
CA ARG A 210 11.90 -33.01 -4.33
C ARG A 210 12.26 -31.62 -4.86
N LEU A 211 12.33 -31.49 -6.18
CA LEU A 211 12.62 -30.23 -6.87
C LEU A 211 11.45 -29.86 -7.79
N VAL A 212 11.17 -28.56 -7.90
CA VAL A 212 10.20 -28.00 -8.85
C VAL A 212 10.91 -27.02 -9.77
N PRO A 213 10.66 -27.04 -11.09
CA PRO A 213 11.31 -26.14 -12.05
C PRO A 213 11.08 -24.66 -11.79
N ILE A 214 9.86 -24.31 -11.37
CA ILE A 214 9.44 -22.94 -11.10
C ILE A 214 8.57 -22.98 -9.85
N ALA A 215 8.88 -22.09 -8.91
CA ALA A 215 8.04 -21.81 -7.75
C ALA A 215 7.57 -20.36 -7.84
N GLY A 216 6.28 -20.12 -7.64
CA GLY A 216 5.74 -18.78 -7.47
C GLY A 216 5.62 -18.44 -5.98
N CYS A 217 5.88 -17.19 -5.60
CA CYS A 217 5.32 -16.68 -4.35
C CYS A 217 3.86 -16.28 -4.64
N GLY A 218 2.91 -16.89 -3.93
CA GLY A 218 1.53 -16.41 -3.95
C GLY A 218 1.42 -15.01 -3.33
N PRO A 219 0.34 -14.25 -3.60
CA PRO A 219 0.08 -13.02 -2.87
C PRO A 219 0.03 -13.35 -1.38
N TYR A 220 0.68 -12.52 -0.55
CA TYR A 220 0.69 -12.64 0.92
C TYR A 220 -0.71 -13.08 1.41
N THR A 221 -0.84 -14.34 1.84
CA THR A 221 -2.09 -14.91 2.36
C THR A 221 -2.36 -14.37 3.74
#